data_AF-A0A0D3BSA3-F1
#
_entry.id   AF-A0A0D3BSA3-F1
#
_cell.length_a   1.000
_cell.length_b   1.000
_cell.length_c   1.000
_cell.angle_alpha   90.00
_cell.angle_beta   90.00
_cell.angle_gamma   90.00
#
_symmetry.space_group_name_H-M   'P 1'
#
loop_
_entity.id
_entity.type
_entity.pdbx_description
1 polymer ?
#
loop_
_entity_poly.entity_id
_entity_poly.type
_entity_poly.pdbx_seq_one_letter_code
_entity_poly.pdbx_strand_id
1 'polypeptide(L)'
;MKLRRILGSVSSLATEKLSSSSSSYSSRCPSRQIFTASQRNAGGNHSEALPGKHIEWASLGSVRNSRFASGFSPLKPKPLDSIMDLDRAKTKSPEELTSIWDDYHLGRGHIGITMKAQLYRLLEQRAAECRYFVIPLWRANGYITMFAQVEAPHMIFTGLEDYKARGTEAAPYLTSKFYTELSETKDLVFIRGDVVFTSKLTDEEAKWLMETAQSFYLNDTRYKLLERFNKHTHDFEFKDVLQALDMPIL
;
A
#
# COMPACT_ATOMS: atom_id res chain seq x y z
N MET A 1 -3.66 -14.20 -15.08
CA MET A 1 -4.49 -13.36 -15.98
C MET A 1 -5.32 -12.29 -15.23
N LYS A 2 -5.85 -12.56 -14.03
CA LYS A 2 -6.68 -11.59 -13.25
C LYS A 2 -5.95 -10.31 -12.80
N LEU A 3 -4.73 -10.41 -12.27
CA LEU A 3 -4.01 -9.25 -11.71
C LEU A 3 -3.65 -8.16 -12.74
N ARG A 4 -3.47 -8.52 -14.02
CA ARG A 4 -3.09 -7.57 -15.08
C ARG A 4 -4.22 -6.66 -15.54
N ARG A 5 -5.47 -7.12 -15.46
CA ARG A 5 -6.64 -6.28 -15.79
C ARG A 5 -6.95 -5.28 -14.68
N ILE A 6 -6.73 -5.68 -13.42
CA ILE A 6 -6.95 -4.86 -12.23
C ILE A 6 -6.14 -3.56 -12.26
N LEU A 7 -4.91 -3.59 -12.76
CA LEU A 7 -4.01 -2.42 -12.77
C LEU A 7 -4.23 -1.48 -13.97
N GLY A 8 -4.93 -1.92 -15.02
CA GLY A 8 -5.20 -1.11 -16.21
C GLY A 8 -6.30 -0.06 -15.99
N SER A 9 -7.33 -0.37 -15.18
CA SER A 9 -8.45 0.54 -14.90
C SER A 9 -8.05 1.73 -14.01
N VAL A 10 -7.06 1.56 -13.11
CA VAL A 10 -6.59 2.66 -12.23
C VAL A 10 -5.75 3.70 -12.98
N SER A 11 -5.27 3.39 -14.19
CA SER A 11 -4.35 4.27 -14.91
C SER A 11 -5.02 5.46 -15.61
N SER A 12 -6.35 5.53 -15.68
CA SER A 12 -7.05 6.59 -16.42
C SER A 12 -7.35 7.87 -15.64
N LEU A 13 -6.91 8.00 -14.39
CA LEU A 13 -7.24 9.14 -13.51
C LEU A 13 -6.03 9.96 -13.03
N ALA A 14 -4.86 9.80 -13.65
CA ALA A 14 -3.65 10.54 -13.26
C ALA A 14 -2.94 11.16 -14.46
N THR A 15 -3.60 12.07 -15.19
CA THR A 15 -2.87 13.02 -16.05
C THR A 15 -3.68 14.28 -16.36
N GLU A 16 -3.47 15.36 -15.61
CA GLU A 16 -3.64 16.71 -16.18
C GLU A 16 -2.46 17.61 -15.74
N LYS A 17 -1.89 18.29 -16.75
CA LYS A 17 -0.67 19.09 -16.72
C LYS A 17 -1.01 20.54 -16.32
N LEU A 18 -0.25 21.13 -15.40
CA LEU A 18 -0.22 22.60 -15.24
C LEU A 18 0.74 23.22 -16.27
N SER A 19 0.19 24.08 -17.13
CA SER A 19 0.93 24.99 -18.00
C SER A 19 1.44 26.22 -17.24
N SER A 20 2.67 26.61 -17.53
CA SER A 20 3.41 27.77 -17.01
C SER A 20 2.88 29.12 -17.49
N SER A 21 3.02 30.15 -16.65
CA SER A 21 3.13 31.55 -17.09
C SER A 21 4.20 32.29 -16.28
N SER A 22 5.07 32.98 -17.02
CA SER A 22 6.31 33.65 -16.60
C SER A 22 6.08 35.04 -16.01
N SER A 23 7.00 35.50 -15.16
CA SER A 23 7.41 36.92 -15.14
C SER A 23 8.84 37.07 -14.61
N SER A 24 9.56 37.99 -15.23
CA SER A 24 11.01 38.17 -15.21
C SER A 24 11.39 39.51 -14.62
N TYR A 25 12.47 39.59 -13.85
CA TYR A 25 13.24 40.83 -13.65
C TYR A 25 14.74 40.56 -13.65
N SER A 26 15.46 41.41 -14.40
CA SER A 26 16.90 41.41 -14.69
C SER A 26 17.64 42.37 -13.75
N SER A 27 18.87 42.07 -13.34
CA SER A 27 20.14 42.75 -13.74
C SER A 27 21.12 42.61 -12.54
N ARG A 28 22.45 42.45 -12.58
CA ARG A 28 23.59 42.94 -13.40
C ARG A 28 24.84 42.06 -13.11
N CYS A 29 25.69 41.87 -14.14
CA CYS A 29 27.10 41.40 -14.12
C CYS A 29 28.08 42.54 -13.66
N PRO A 30 29.45 42.44 -13.58
CA PRO A 30 30.45 41.56 -14.28
C PRO A 30 31.59 41.01 -13.35
N SER A 31 32.63 40.25 -13.74
CA SER A 31 33.54 40.28 -14.90
C SER A 31 34.53 39.07 -14.91
N ARG A 32 34.89 38.56 -16.13
CA ARG A 32 36.19 38.04 -16.67
C ARG A 32 37.17 37.23 -15.77
N GLN A 33 37.89 36.16 -16.18
CA GLN A 33 38.39 35.65 -17.49
C GLN A 33 38.90 34.17 -17.38
N ILE A 34 38.64 33.37 -18.43
CA ILE A 34 39.51 32.39 -19.17
C ILE A 34 40.28 31.27 -18.42
N PHE A 35 39.99 30.01 -18.78
CA PHE A 35 41.00 29.02 -19.27
C PHE A 35 40.33 27.96 -20.18
N THR A 36 41.04 27.60 -21.25
CA THR A 36 40.68 26.64 -22.31
C THR A 36 41.17 25.23 -22.02
N ALA A 37 40.40 24.19 -22.35
CA ALA A 37 40.92 22.94 -22.93
C ALA A 37 39.83 22.06 -23.59
N SER A 38 40.07 21.81 -24.87
CA SER A 38 39.49 20.87 -25.84
C SER A 38 38.99 19.51 -25.32
N GLN A 39 37.85 19.04 -25.87
CA GLN A 39 37.79 17.74 -26.58
C GLN A 39 36.54 17.59 -27.50
N ARG A 40 36.83 17.56 -28.80
CA ARG A 40 36.25 16.78 -29.94
C ARG A 40 34.73 16.70 -30.18
N ASN A 41 34.37 17.22 -31.36
CA ASN A 41 33.12 17.07 -32.13
C ASN A 41 32.93 15.67 -32.74
N ALA A 42 31.67 15.20 -32.76
CA ALA A 42 30.99 14.53 -33.88
C ALA A 42 29.47 14.67 -33.57
N GLY A 43 28.67 15.43 -34.31
CA GLY A 43 28.25 15.17 -35.69
C GLY A 43 26.85 14.55 -35.64
N GLY A 44 25.80 15.37 -35.80
CA GLY A 44 24.41 15.01 -35.51
C GLY A 44 23.68 14.19 -36.57
N ASN A 45 22.50 13.66 -36.21
CA ASN A 45 21.22 13.98 -36.84
C ASN A 45 20.06 13.23 -36.17
N HIS A 46 18.93 13.92 -36.10
CA HIS A 46 17.62 13.38 -35.74
C HIS A 46 17.20 12.24 -36.69
N SER A 47 16.58 11.20 -36.14
CA SER A 47 15.55 10.44 -36.85
C SER A 47 14.59 9.81 -35.84
N GLU A 48 13.31 10.11 -36.02
CA GLU A 48 12.17 9.46 -35.37
C GLU A 48 12.20 7.94 -35.57
N ALA A 49 11.77 7.19 -34.56
CA ALA A 49 11.17 5.87 -34.73
C ALA A 49 10.38 5.45 -33.48
N LEU A 50 9.05 5.46 -33.55
CA LEU A 50 8.27 4.39 -32.93
C LEU A 50 8.55 3.12 -33.73
N PRO A 51 8.62 1.95 -33.09
CA PRO A 51 7.53 1.01 -33.34
C PRO A 51 7.12 0.21 -32.11
N GLY A 52 5.81 0.08 -31.93
CA GLY A 52 5.20 -0.88 -31.04
C GLY A 52 5.65 -2.30 -31.38
N LYS A 53 6.12 -3.03 -30.37
CA LYS A 53 6.17 -4.48 -30.39
C LYS A 53 5.34 -5.01 -29.23
N HIS A 54 4.22 -5.60 -29.62
CA HIS A 54 3.36 -6.42 -28.81
C HIS A 54 4.20 -7.60 -28.28
N ILE A 55 4.48 -7.62 -26.98
CA ILE A 55 5.19 -8.74 -26.35
C ILE A 55 4.14 -9.82 -26.05
N GLU A 56 4.23 -10.97 -26.73
CA GLU A 56 3.37 -12.13 -26.51
C GLU A 56 3.73 -12.85 -25.19
N TRP A 57 2.75 -12.95 -24.29
CA TRP A 57 2.89 -13.45 -22.92
C TRP A 57 2.49 -14.92 -22.74
N ALA A 58 2.58 -15.74 -23.79
CA ALA A 58 2.06 -17.12 -23.78
C ALA A 58 2.88 -18.14 -22.95
N SER A 59 3.99 -17.76 -22.30
CA SER A 59 4.91 -18.72 -21.66
C SER A 59 4.85 -18.82 -20.13
N LEU A 60 3.92 -18.14 -19.44
CA LEU A 60 3.82 -18.20 -17.96
C LEU A 60 2.55 -18.91 -17.48
N GLY A 61 2.33 -20.12 -18.01
CA GLY A 61 1.27 -21.02 -17.59
C GLY A 61 1.57 -21.67 -16.23
N SER A 62 0.53 -21.73 -15.39
CA SER A 62 0.38 -22.55 -14.17
C SER A 62 1.36 -22.28 -13.01
N VAL A 63 0.92 -21.51 -12.00
CA VAL A 63 1.55 -21.57 -10.67
C VAL A 63 0.47 -21.52 -9.58
N ARG A 64 0.05 -22.71 -9.16
CA ARG A 64 -0.38 -22.99 -7.78
C ARG A 64 0.91 -22.88 -6.94
N ASN A 65 0.92 -22.03 -5.90
CA ASN A 65 2.07 -21.59 -5.08
C ASN A 65 2.93 -20.45 -5.64
N SER A 66 2.35 -19.27 -5.84
CA SER A 66 3.14 -18.03 -6.00
C SER A 66 3.75 -17.65 -4.65
N ARG A 67 5.08 -17.78 -4.50
CA ARG A 67 5.82 -17.18 -3.37
C ARG A 67 5.81 -15.66 -3.54
N PHE A 68 4.88 -15.02 -2.86
CA PHE A 68 4.68 -13.58 -2.88
C PHE A 68 5.86 -12.84 -2.25
N ALA A 69 6.20 -11.65 -2.74
CA ALA A 69 7.30 -10.84 -2.23
C ALA A 69 8.65 -11.62 -2.16
N SER A 70 8.97 -12.46 -3.15
CA SER A 70 10.13 -13.37 -3.07
C SER A 70 11.49 -12.68 -2.85
N GLY A 71 11.61 -11.38 -3.18
CA GLY A 71 12.79 -10.55 -2.90
C GLY A 71 12.80 -9.91 -1.51
N PHE A 72 11.73 -10.05 -0.73
CA PHE A 72 11.58 -9.55 0.63
C PHE A 72 11.30 -10.75 1.54
N SER A 73 12.25 -11.08 2.42
CA SER A 73 11.89 -11.88 3.59
C SER A 73 11.18 -10.94 4.55
N PRO A 74 9.86 -11.08 4.79
CA PRO A 74 9.25 -10.37 5.90
C PRO A 74 10.11 -10.66 7.13
N LEU A 75 10.48 -9.62 7.89
CA LEU A 75 11.05 -9.83 9.21
C LEU A 75 10.14 -10.86 9.88
N LYS A 76 10.67 -12.05 10.21
CA LYS A 76 9.87 -13.15 10.75
C LYS A 76 8.96 -12.55 11.82
N PRO A 77 7.63 -12.48 11.60
CA PRO A 77 6.79 -11.68 12.46
C PRO A 77 6.89 -12.23 13.88
N LYS A 78 7.23 -11.36 14.82
CA LYS A 78 7.39 -11.74 16.24
C LYS A 78 6.15 -12.53 16.69
N PRO A 79 6.30 -13.64 17.42
CA PRO A 79 5.14 -14.29 18.06
C PRO A 79 4.59 -13.40 19.18
N LEU A 80 3.30 -13.55 19.54
CA LEU A 80 2.67 -12.66 20.53
C LEU A 80 3.34 -12.75 21.90
N ASP A 81 3.76 -13.96 22.30
CA ASP A 81 4.46 -14.23 23.56
C ASP A 81 5.80 -13.48 23.71
N SER A 82 6.43 -13.10 22.60
CA SER A 82 7.63 -12.25 22.60
C SER A 82 7.33 -10.75 22.76
N ILE A 83 6.06 -10.36 22.69
CA ILE A 83 5.58 -8.98 22.82
C ILE A 83 4.84 -8.80 24.15
N MET A 84 4.02 -9.78 24.53
CA MET A 84 3.16 -9.76 25.70
C MET A 84 3.27 -11.09 26.46
N ASP A 85 3.42 -11.01 27.78
CA ASP A 85 3.37 -12.17 28.66
C ASP A 85 1.95 -12.76 28.70
N LEU A 86 1.78 -13.94 28.07
CA LEU A 86 0.47 -14.59 27.92
C LEU A 86 -0.06 -15.16 29.23
N ASP A 87 0.80 -15.53 30.18
CA ASP A 87 0.36 -16.02 31.49
C ASP A 87 -0.21 -14.87 32.33
N ARG A 88 0.45 -13.71 32.32
CA ARG A 88 -0.07 -12.49 32.94
C ARG A 88 -1.29 -11.94 32.20
N ALA A 89 -1.43 -12.19 30.90
CA ALA A 89 -2.59 -11.74 30.14
C ALA A 89 -3.89 -12.47 30.53
N LYS A 90 -3.80 -13.73 31.00
CA LYS A 90 -4.96 -14.53 31.42
C LYS A 90 -5.78 -13.85 32.52
N THR A 91 -5.13 -13.13 33.45
CA THR A 91 -5.79 -12.49 34.59
C THR A 91 -6.33 -11.09 34.30
N LYS A 92 -6.04 -10.52 33.12
CA LYS A 92 -6.39 -9.14 32.78
C LYS A 92 -7.70 -9.04 31.99
N SER A 93 -8.39 -7.90 32.10
CA SER A 93 -9.56 -7.60 31.28
C SER A 93 -9.17 -7.26 29.84
N PRO A 94 -10.09 -7.36 28.86
CA PRO A 94 -9.85 -6.93 27.49
C PRO A 94 -9.42 -5.45 27.37
N GLU A 95 -9.96 -4.57 28.20
CA GLU A 95 -9.64 -3.14 28.23
C GLU A 95 -8.21 -2.92 28.71
N GLU A 96 -7.81 -3.61 29.78
CA GLU A 96 -6.43 -3.55 30.29
C GLU A 96 -5.44 -4.07 29.25
N LEU A 97 -5.76 -5.17 28.56
CA LEU A 97 -4.92 -5.74 27.51
C LEU A 97 -4.78 -4.81 26.31
N THR A 98 -5.84 -4.11 25.95
CA THR A 98 -5.82 -3.09 24.89
C THR A 98 -4.90 -1.93 25.29
N SER A 99 -5.04 -1.41 26.51
CA SER A 99 -4.15 -0.36 27.03
C SER A 99 -2.68 -0.79 26.99
N ILE A 100 -2.37 -2.00 27.43
CA ILE A 100 -0.99 -2.53 27.42
C ILE A 100 -0.45 -2.64 25.99
N TRP A 101 -1.29 -3.04 25.04
CA TRP A 101 -0.91 -3.15 23.65
C TRP A 101 -0.60 -1.78 23.05
N ASP A 102 -1.44 -0.79 23.32
CA ASP A 102 -1.26 0.60 22.86
C ASP A 102 0.01 1.21 23.46
N ASP A 103 0.18 1.10 24.79
CA ASP A 103 1.36 1.59 25.52
C ASP A 103 2.66 0.95 25.03
N TYR A 104 2.63 -0.34 24.66
CA TYR A 104 3.81 -1.02 24.14
C TYR A 104 4.27 -0.43 22.80
N HIS A 105 3.35 -0.01 21.93
CA HIS A 105 3.67 0.46 20.58
C HIS A 105 3.90 1.98 20.52
N LEU A 106 3.43 2.72 21.53
CA LEU A 106 3.60 4.17 21.62
C LEU A 106 5.08 4.58 21.49
N GLY A 107 5.38 5.38 20.46
CA GLY A 107 6.72 5.93 20.22
C GLY A 107 7.79 4.94 19.77
N ARG A 108 7.42 3.72 19.35
CA ARG A 108 8.37 2.66 18.94
C ARG A 108 8.51 2.45 17.44
N GLY A 109 7.90 3.30 16.60
CA GLY A 109 7.92 3.14 15.13
C GLY A 109 7.12 1.93 14.65
N HIS A 110 6.12 1.52 15.43
CA HIS A 110 5.25 0.39 15.15
C HIS A 110 3.81 0.80 15.47
N ILE A 111 2.85 0.23 14.74
CA ILE A 111 1.44 0.54 14.91
C ILE A 111 0.77 -0.59 15.69
N GLY A 112 0.14 -0.25 16.81
CA GLY A 112 -0.75 -1.14 17.54
C GLY A 112 -2.22 -0.81 17.25
N ILE A 113 -3.00 -1.81 16.85
CA ILE A 113 -4.47 -1.74 16.76
C ILE A 113 -5.06 -3.00 17.43
N THR A 114 -6.26 -2.90 18.00
CA THR A 114 -7.01 -4.05 18.52
C THR A 114 -8.38 -4.14 17.84
N MET A 115 -8.94 -5.36 17.76
CA MET A 115 -10.31 -5.56 17.35
C MET A 115 -10.94 -6.77 18.02
N LYS A 116 -12.27 -6.84 17.99
CA LYS A 116 -13.02 -8.01 18.48
C LYS A 116 -12.79 -9.24 17.61
N ALA A 117 -12.83 -10.43 18.21
CA ALA A 117 -12.61 -11.68 17.49
C ALA A 117 -13.66 -11.90 16.38
N GLN A 118 -14.91 -11.52 16.63
CA GLN A 118 -15.97 -11.63 15.62
C GLN A 118 -15.71 -10.77 14.38
N LEU A 119 -15.16 -9.56 14.56
CA LEU A 119 -14.81 -8.68 13.44
C LEU A 119 -13.65 -9.27 12.63
N TYR A 120 -12.63 -9.81 13.30
CA TYR A 120 -11.54 -10.50 12.63
C TYR A 120 -12.03 -11.67 11.78
N ARG A 121 -12.94 -12.52 12.31
CA ARG A 121 -13.51 -13.65 11.56
C ARG A 121 -14.25 -13.19 10.29
N LEU A 122 -15.03 -12.11 10.38
CA LEU A 122 -15.70 -11.53 9.21
C LEU A 122 -14.68 -11.03 8.17
N LEU A 123 -13.65 -10.33 8.64
CA LEU A 123 -12.57 -9.84 7.78
C LEU A 123 -11.84 -10.99 7.08
N GLU A 124 -11.46 -12.02 7.82
CA GLU A 124 -10.77 -13.22 7.32
C GLU A 124 -11.60 -13.93 6.25
N GLN A 125 -12.89 -14.17 6.54
CA GLN A 125 -13.82 -14.77 5.58
C GLN A 125 -13.91 -13.94 4.28
N ARG A 126 -14.06 -12.63 4.40
CA ARG A 126 -14.19 -11.72 3.26
C ARG A 126 -12.90 -11.58 2.46
N ALA A 127 -11.75 -11.61 3.13
CA ALA A 127 -10.43 -11.57 2.53
C ALA A 127 -10.07 -12.87 1.79
N ALA A 128 -10.59 -14.02 2.23
CA ALA A 128 -10.41 -15.28 1.51
C ALA A 128 -10.95 -15.20 0.06
N GLU A 129 -12.08 -14.50 -0.12
CA GLU A 129 -12.75 -14.31 -1.41
C GLU A 129 -12.22 -13.09 -2.19
N CYS A 130 -11.84 -12.02 -1.49
CA CYS A 130 -11.43 -10.74 -2.05
C CYS A 130 -10.08 -10.33 -1.45
N ARG A 131 -8.98 -10.74 -2.06
CA ARG A 131 -7.62 -10.55 -1.49
C ARG A 131 -6.97 -9.21 -1.81
N TYR A 132 -7.43 -8.51 -2.84
CA TYR A 132 -6.73 -7.36 -3.39
C TYR A 132 -7.57 -6.09 -3.31
N PHE A 133 -6.94 -4.95 -3.09
CA PHE A 133 -7.61 -3.66 -3.20
C PHE A 133 -6.65 -2.52 -3.50
N VAL A 134 -7.20 -1.37 -3.85
CA VAL A 134 -6.47 -0.12 -4.00
C VAL A 134 -7.03 0.93 -3.05
N ILE A 135 -6.17 1.60 -2.30
CA ILE A 135 -6.54 2.60 -1.31
C ILE A 135 -5.83 3.91 -1.66
N PRO A 136 -6.55 5.01 -1.89
CA PRO A 136 -5.94 6.33 -2.00
C PRO A 136 -5.39 6.75 -0.64
N LEU A 137 -4.15 7.23 -0.58
CA LEU A 137 -3.55 7.87 0.57
C LEU A 137 -3.37 9.35 0.25
N TRP A 138 -4.16 10.20 0.91
CA TRP A 138 -4.14 11.65 0.67
C TRP A 138 -2.81 12.29 1.09
N ARG A 139 -2.34 13.23 0.29
CA ARG A 139 -1.10 14.01 0.44
C ARG A 139 -1.36 15.46 0.01
N ALA A 140 -0.37 16.32 0.18
CA ALA A 140 -0.51 17.75 -0.10
C ALA A 140 -1.07 18.09 -1.50
N ASN A 141 -0.67 17.35 -2.54
CA ASN A 141 -1.02 17.64 -3.94
C ASN A 141 -1.94 16.57 -4.58
N GLY A 142 -2.78 15.91 -3.78
CA GLY A 142 -3.68 14.84 -4.26
C GLY A 142 -3.50 13.56 -3.44
N TYR A 143 -3.44 12.41 -4.10
CA TYR A 143 -3.23 11.13 -3.42
C TYR A 143 -2.17 10.28 -4.11
N ILE A 144 -1.52 9.42 -3.35
CA ILE A 144 -0.83 8.26 -3.90
C ILE A 144 -1.72 7.04 -3.73
N THR A 145 -1.67 6.09 -4.65
CA THR A 145 -2.45 4.86 -4.52
C THR A 145 -1.62 3.75 -3.90
N MET A 146 -2.14 3.13 -2.86
CA MET A 146 -1.57 1.95 -2.22
C MET A 146 -2.28 0.69 -2.73
N PHE A 147 -1.51 -0.30 -3.13
CA PHE A 147 -2.00 -1.64 -3.41
C PHE A 147 -2.00 -2.46 -2.12
N ALA A 148 -3.19 -2.84 -1.66
CA ALA A 148 -3.39 -3.66 -0.49
C ALA A 148 -3.58 -5.14 -0.88
N GLN A 149 -2.89 -6.01 -0.17
CA GLN A 149 -3.01 -7.45 -0.29
C GLN A 149 -3.32 -8.04 1.07
N VAL A 150 -4.41 -8.78 1.17
CA VAL A 150 -4.86 -9.39 2.42
C VAL A 150 -4.82 -10.90 2.27
N GLU A 151 -3.92 -11.53 3.03
CA GLU A 151 -3.82 -12.97 3.18
C GLU A 151 -3.69 -13.24 4.67
N ALA A 152 -4.84 -13.42 5.33
CA ALA A 152 -4.90 -13.60 6.77
C ALA A 152 -3.91 -14.71 7.24
N PRO A 153 -3.16 -14.47 8.32
CA PRO A 153 -3.28 -13.36 9.27
C PRO A 153 -2.40 -12.14 8.92
N HIS A 154 -2.14 -11.86 7.63
CA HIS A 154 -1.27 -10.75 7.21
C HIS A 154 -1.96 -9.79 6.24
N MET A 155 -1.58 -8.51 6.32
CA MET A 155 -1.84 -7.53 5.24
C MET A 155 -0.54 -6.89 4.80
N ILE A 156 -0.48 -6.54 3.51
CA ILE A 156 0.70 -5.94 2.89
C ILE A 156 0.23 -4.76 2.05
N PHE A 157 0.92 -3.64 2.18
CA PHE A 157 0.65 -2.42 1.45
C PHE A 157 1.90 -2.00 0.69
N THR A 158 1.77 -1.90 -0.63
CA THR A 158 2.86 -1.50 -1.53
C THR A 158 2.39 -0.31 -2.34
N GLY A 159 3.27 0.66 -2.63
CA GLY A 159 2.93 1.73 -3.57
C GLY A 159 2.51 1.14 -4.92
N LEU A 160 1.37 1.57 -5.47
CA LEU A 160 0.81 0.97 -6.69
C LEU A 160 1.78 1.10 -7.88
N GLU A 161 2.42 2.27 -8.03
CA GLU A 161 3.38 2.52 -9.10
C GLU A 161 4.64 1.66 -8.97
N ASP A 162 5.11 1.44 -7.74
CA ASP A 162 6.22 0.54 -7.45
C ASP A 162 5.87 -0.91 -7.78
N TYR A 163 4.65 -1.34 -7.44
CA TYR A 163 4.14 -2.66 -7.77
C TYR A 163 3.98 -2.85 -9.28
N LYS A 164 3.51 -1.83 -10.03
CA LYS A 164 3.44 -1.88 -11.49
C LYS A 164 4.83 -2.04 -12.11
N ALA A 165 5.83 -1.35 -11.57
CA ALA A 165 7.20 -1.39 -12.08
C ALA A 165 7.95 -2.70 -11.77
N ARG A 166 7.77 -3.26 -10.56
CA ARG A 166 8.58 -4.39 -10.07
C ARG A 166 7.78 -5.66 -9.75
N GLY A 167 6.45 -5.62 -9.86
CA GLY A 167 5.58 -6.73 -9.53
C GLY A 167 5.77 -7.21 -8.09
N THR A 168 5.91 -8.52 -7.93
CA THR A 168 6.16 -9.15 -6.62
C THR A 168 7.54 -8.84 -6.04
N GLU A 169 8.44 -8.18 -6.76
CA GLU A 169 9.72 -7.74 -6.22
C GLU A 169 9.65 -6.32 -5.63
N ALA A 170 8.50 -5.64 -5.76
CA ALA A 170 8.28 -4.36 -5.11
C ALA A 170 8.25 -4.54 -3.59
N ALA A 171 9.19 -3.90 -2.90
CA ALA A 171 9.24 -3.92 -1.45
C ALA A 171 8.00 -3.19 -0.85
N PRO A 172 7.34 -3.79 0.15
CA PRO A 172 6.17 -3.20 0.77
C PRO A 172 6.53 -1.96 1.58
N TYR A 173 5.58 -1.03 1.70
CA TYR A 173 5.73 0.16 2.55
C TYR A 173 5.31 -0.15 3.99
N LEU A 174 4.31 -1.02 4.14
CA LEU A 174 3.76 -1.46 5.41
C LEU A 174 3.38 -2.93 5.32
N THR A 175 3.70 -3.67 6.37
CA THR A 175 3.20 -5.04 6.60
C THR A 175 2.48 -5.10 7.93
N SER A 176 1.43 -5.89 8.05
CA SER A 176 0.76 -6.13 9.32
C SER A 176 0.51 -7.60 9.59
N LYS A 177 0.40 -7.93 10.88
CA LYS A 177 0.06 -9.27 11.39
C LYS A 177 -1.06 -9.18 12.42
N PHE A 178 -1.99 -10.12 12.33
CA PHE A 178 -3.06 -10.35 13.29
C PHE A 178 -2.67 -11.48 14.24
N TYR A 179 -2.86 -11.26 15.54
CA TYR A 179 -2.59 -12.19 16.63
C TYR A 179 -3.91 -12.64 17.24
N THR A 180 -4.23 -13.92 17.05
CA THR A 180 -5.53 -14.50 17.40
C THR A 180 -5.49 -15.37 18.66
N GLU A 181 -4.33 -15.44 19.33
CA GLU A 181 -4.07 -16.30 20.48
C GLU A 181 -5.05 -16.04 21.64
N LEU A 182 -5.52 -14.80 21.83
CA LEU A 182 -6.49 -14.44 22.88
C LEU A 182 -7.94 -14.31 22.37
N SER A 183 -8.20 -14.65 21.11
CA SER A 183 -9.51 -14.42 20.48
C SER A 183 -10.64 -15.21 21.14
N GLU A 184 -10.40 -16.46 21.53
CA GLU A 184 -11.41 -17.30 22.17
C GLU A 184 -11.63 -16.96 23.65
N THR A 185 -10.56 -16.59 24.36
CA THR A 185 -10.62 -16.37 25.82
C THR A 185 -10.93 -14.92 26.21
N LYS A 186 -10.64 -13.95 25.34
CA LYS A 186 -10.74 -12.52 25.63
C LYS A 186 -11.56 -11.74 24.60
N ASP A 187 -12.09 -12.40 23.57
CA ASP A 187 -12.73 -11.74 22.40
C ASP A 187 -11.84 -10.64 21.79
N LEU A 188 -10.52 -10.85 21.77
CA LEU A 188 -9.55 -9.87 21.28
C LEU A 188 -8.59 -10.46 20.26
N VAL A 189 -8.35 -9.67 19.22
CA VAL A 189 -7.29 -9.87 18.24
C VAL A 189 -6.40 -8.63 18.25
N PHE A 190 -5.10 -8.82 18.46
CA PHE A 190 -4.13 -7.74 18.36
C PHE A 190 -3.60 -7.64 16.94
N ILE A 191 -3.31 -6.43 16.50
CA ILE A 191 -2.81 -6.16 15.17
C ILE A 191 -1.56 -5.29 15.32
N ARG A 192 -0.47 -5.75 14.73
CA ARG A 192 0.79 -5.00 14.64
C ARG A 192 1.04 -4.61 13.20
N GLY A 193 1.30 -3.34 12.96
CA GLY A 193 1.83 -2.82 11.71
C GLY A 193 3.31 -2.48 11.84
N ASP A 194 4.12 -2.94 10.90
CA ASP A 194 5.54 -2.64 10.77
C ASP A 194 5.75 -1.78 9.50
N VAL A 195 6.12 -0.51 9.69
CA VAL A 195 6.46 0.40 8.59
C VAL A 195 7.84 0.04 8.06
N VAL A 196 7.90 -0.44 6.82
CA VAL A 196 9.14 -0.92 6.18
C VAL A 196 9.90 0.23 5.52
N PHE A 197 9.20 1.22 4.97
CA PHE A 197 9.80 2.42 4.38
C PHE A 197 9.32 3.69 5.09
N THR A 198 9.99 4.03 6.19
CA THR A 198 9.71 5.24 6.99
C THR A 198 9.91 6.55 6.22
N SER A 199 10.67 6.53 5.12
CA SER A 199 10.82 7.68 4.21
C SER A 199 9.63 7.89 3.26
N LYS A 200 8.74 6.90 3.13
CA LYS A 200 7.58 6.93 2.22
C LYS A 200 6.25 6.99 2.97
N LEU A 201 6.20 6.50 4.20
CA LEU A 201 4.98 6.35 4.97
C LEU A 201 5.23 6.74 6.42
N THR A 202 4.44 7.66 6.97
CA THR A 202 4.47 7.99 8.40
C THR A 202 3.66 6.97 9.20
N ASP A 203 3.84 6.95 10.53
CA ASP A 203 3.11 6.04 11.41
C ASP A 203 1.60 6.33 11.39
N GLU A 204 1.20 7.59 11.30
CA GLU A 204 -0.20 8.02 11.20
C GLU A 204 -0.84 7.54 9.89
N GLU A 205 -0.13 7.70 8.77
CA GLU A 205 -0.60 7.27 7.45
C GLU A 205 -0.70 5.75 7.37
N ALA A 206 0.25 5.05 7.97
CA ALA A 206 0.25 3.60 8.04
C ALA A 206 -0.90 3.07 8.91
N LYS A 207 -1.16 3.69 10.06
CA LYS A 207 -2.34 3.39 10.89
C LYS A 207 -3.63 3.62 10.11
N TRP A 208 -3.74 4.78 9.47
CA TRP A 208 -4.89 5.14 8.65
C TRP A 208 -5.13 4.13 7.50
N LEU A 209 -4.08 3.67 6.82
CA LEU A 209 -4.19 2.64 5.77
C LEU A 209 -4.75 1.32 6.32
N MET A 210 -4.29 0.88 7.49
CA MET A 210 -4.76 -0.35 8.12
C MET A 210 -6.23 -0.24 8.52
N GLU A 211 -6.62 0.85 9.19
CA GLU A 211 -8.00 1.10 9.58
C GLU A 211 -8.92 1.24 8.36
N THR A 212 -8.44 1.92 7.31
CA THR A 212 -9.15 2.04 6.04
C THR A 212 -9.37 0.67 5.41
N ALA A 213 -8.32 -0.15 5.28
CA ALA A 213 -8.45 -1.50 4.76
C ALA A 213 -9.47 -2.33 5.56
N GLN A 214 -9.36 -2.34 6.90
CA GLN A 214 -10.32 -3.01 7.77
C GLN A 214 -11.74 -2.52 7.53
N SER A 215 -11.96 -1.21 7.41
CA SER A 215 -13.29 -0.65 7.16
C SER A 215 -13.92 -1.14 5.86
N PHE A 216 -13.13 -1.37 4.80
CA PHE A 216 -13.63 -1.93 3.55
C PHE A 216 -14.07 -3.38 3.71
N TYR A 217 -13.35 -4.18 4.51
CA TYR A 217 -13.76 -5.55 4.79
C TYR A 217 -14.93 -5.64 5.79
N LEU A 218 -15.03 -4.72 6.75
CA LEU A 218 -16.01 -4.83 7.84
C LEU A 218 -17.35 -4.14 7.56
N ASN A 219 -17.39 -3.17 6.63
CA ASN A 219 -18.62 -2.49 6.26
C ASN A 219 -19.20 -3.07 4.97
N ASP A 220 -20.48 -3.47 4.98
CA ASP A 220 -21.14 -4.14 3.84
C ASP A 220 -21.17 -3.30 2.56
N THR A 221 -21.41 -1.99 2.69
CA THR A 221 -21.43 -1.07 1.54
C THR A 221 -20.05 -0.93 0.94
N ARG A 222 -19.02 -0.75 1.78
CA ARG A 222 -17.63 -0.67 1.31
C ARG A 222 -17.14 -2.01 0.76
N TYR A 223 -17.58 -3.14 1.33
CA TYR A 223 -17.19 -4.46 0.85
C TYR A 223 -17.63 -4.74 -0.59
N LYS A 224 -18.76 -4.17 -1.04
CA LYS A 224 -19.18 -4.25 -2.45
C LYS A 224 -18.14 -3.66 -3.41
N LEU A 225 -17.37 -2.64 -2.99
CA LEU A 225 -16.27 -2.09 -3.80
C LEU A 225 -15.10 -3.09 -3.91
N LEU A 226 -14.76 -3.78 -2.82
CA LEU A 226 -13.79 -4.88 -2.81
C LEU A 226 -14.24 -6.02 -3.73
N GLU A 227 -15.51 -6.42 -3.65
CA GLU A 227 -16.05 -7.48 -4.51
C GLU A 227 -16.02 -7.10 -5.98
N ARG A 228 -16.45 -5.87 -6.33
CA ARG A 228 -16.32 -5.36 -7.71
C ARG A 228 -14.87 -5.40 -8.17
N PHE A 229 -13.94 -4.92 -7.36
CA PHE A 229 -12.52 -4.94 -7.72
C PHE A 229 -11.98 -6.36 -7.99
N ASN A 230 -12.30 -7.33 -7.13
CA ASN A 230 -11.75 -8.69 -7.20
C ASN A 230 -12.49 -9.63 -8.18
N LYS A 231 -13.80 -9.48 -8.33
CA LYS A 231 -14.69 -10.40 -9.06
C LYS A 231 -15.24 -9.79 -10.35
N HIS A 232 -15.54 -8.49 -10.36
CA HIS A 232 -16.21 -7.78 -11.46
C HIS A 232 -15.40 -6.54 -11.90
N THR A 233 -14.10 -6.71 -12.16
CA THR A 233 -13.15 -5.60 -12.34
C THR A 233 -13.52 -4.59 -13.44
N HIS A 234 -14.36 -4.98 -14.40
CA HIS A 234 -14.83 -4.08 -15.46
C HIS A 234 -15.84 -3.04 -14.97
N ASP A 235 -16.57 -3.34 -13.88
CA ASP A 235 -17.54 -2.46 -13.23
C ASP A 235 -16.93 -1.65 -12.07
N PHE A 236 -15.62 -1.81 -11.87
CA PHE A 236 -14.90 -1.11 -10.82
C PHE A 236 -14.45 0.26 -11.33
N GLU A 237 -14.86 1.30 -10.62
CA GLU A 237 -14.41 2.67 -10.86
C GLU A 237 -13.72 3.20 -9.61
N PHE A 238 -12.49 3.71 -9.78
CA PHE A 238 -11.70 4.21 -8.66
C PHE A 238 -12.33 5.43 -7.97
N LYS A 239 -13.11 6.24 -8.72
CA LYS A 239 -13.85 7.38 -8.16
C LYS A 239 -14.83 6.97 -7.05
N ASP A 240 -15.40 5.76 -7.11
CA ASP A 240 -16.30 5.25 -6.09
C ASP A 240 -15.55 5.00 -4.77
N VAL A 241 -14.25 4.67 -4.83
CA VAL A 241 -13.39 4.54 -3.66
C VAL A 241 -13.10 5.90 -3.05
N LEU A 242 -12.83 6.93 -3.87
CA LEU A 242 -12.66 8.31 -3.40
C LEU A 242 -13.93 8.79 -2.67
N GLN A 243 -15.10 8.57 -3.28
CA GLN A 243 -16.39 8.93 -2.67
C GLN A 243 -16.64 8.20 -1.35
N ALA A 244 -16.35 6.89 -1.28
CA ALA A 244 -16.54 6.11 -0.06
C ALA A 244 -15.63 6.54 1.12
N LEU A 245 -14.59 7.32 0.81
CA LEU A 245 -13.63 7.89 1.75
C LEU A 245 -13.76 9.41 1.88
N ASP A 246 -14.82 10.00 1.33
CA ASP A 246 -15.09 11.44 1.34
C ASP A 246 -13.89 12.28 0.81
N MET A 247 -13.16 11.73 -0.15
CA MET A 247 -12.01 12.39 -0.78
C MET A 247 -12.42 13.23 -1.99
N PRO A 248 -11.75 14.39 -2.22
CA PRO A 248 -11.97 15.16 -3.43
C PRO A 248 -11.75 14.33 -4.69
N ILE A 249 -12.71 14.41 -5.61
CA ILE A 249 -12.55 13.91 -6.98
C ILE A 249 -11.90 15.05 -7.75
N LEU A 250 -10.61 14.90 -8.03
CA LEU A 250 -9.82 15.82 -8.85
C LEU A 250 -10.08 15.58 -10.34
#